data_AF-A0A1I0IYE1-F1
#
_entry.id   AF-A0A1I0IYE1-F1
#
_cell.length_a   1.000
_cell.length_b   1.000
_cell.length_c   1.000
_cell.angle_alpha   90.00
_cell.angle_beta   90.00
_cell.angle_gamma   90.00
#
_symmetry.space_group_name_H-M   'P 1'
#
loop_
_entity.id
_entity.type
_entity.pdbx_description
1 polymer ?
#
loop_
_entity_poly.entity_id
_entity_poly.type
_entity_poly.pdbx_seq_one_letter_code
_entity_poly.pdbx_strand_id
1 'polypeptide(L)'
;MQINIGKALKKIRKIAVFLISMVGGLGMHTVGATQPSDARLNAAAEYFRDICLAGSGDLTAALQAFDASDDFGNPRISKAGALTYGSFTGPDQINGSVKIGFDEIADHCSVIVKNGDDPMRTAQAIALLLADGDDGAVGSQPGFGDYPQGGFVIEEQSGAIFVAPLGTGASADIVHINYFPAN
;
A
#
# COMPACT_ATOMS: atom_id res chain seq x y z
N MET A 1 19.53 -13.41 -11.53
CA MET A 1 20.24 -12.55 -10.55
C MET A 1 19.30 -12.35 -9.38
N GLN A 2 19.44 -13.13 -8.30
CA GLN A 2 18.54 -13.08 -7.15
C GLN A 2 18.94 -11.91 -6.24
N ILE A 3 18.07 -10.91 -6.11
CA ILE A 3 18.25 -9.82 -5.15
C ILE A 3 17.52 -10.23 -3.86
N ASN A 4 18.31 -10.50 -2.84
CA ASN A 4 17.85 -10.99 -1.54
C ASN A 4 17.46 -9.78 -0.67
N ILE A 5 16.18 -9.41 -0.70
CA ILE A 5 15.58 -8.24 -0.03
C ILE A 5 15.92 -8.22 1.48
N GLY A 6 16.01 -9.39 2.13
CA GLY A 6 16.34 -9.50 3.55
C GLY A 6 17.74 -9.03 3.96
N LYS A 7 18.68 -8.87 3.02
CA LYS A 7 20.03 -8.33 3.32
C LYS A 7 20.09 -6.80 3.31
N ALA A 8 19.20 -6.12 2.58
CA ALA A 8 19.17 -4.66 2.55
C ALA A 8 18.74 -4.08 3.90
N LEU A 9 17.75 -4.71 4.56
CA LEU A 9 17.18 -4.26 5.84
C LEU A 9 18.14 -4.40 7.03
N LYS A 10 19.08 -5.36 7.01
CA LYS A 10 20.02 -5.59 8.14
C LYS A 10 21.10 -4.51 8.29
N LYS A 11 21.39 -3.72 7.26
CA LYS A 11 22.53 -2.77 7.27
C LYS A 11 22.22 -1.44 7.96
N ILE A 12 20.95 -1.17 8.27
CA ILE A 12 20.46 0.13 8.77
C ILE A 12 20.61 0.28 10.31
N ARG A 13 20.84 -0.82 11.04
CA ARG A 13 20.92 -0.83 12.53
C ARG A 13 22.12 -0.10 13.16
N LYS A 14 22.98 0.64 12.42
CA LYS A 14 24.26 1.13 12.95
C LYS A 14 24.51 2.63 12.96
N ILE A 15 23.54 3.48 12.59
CA ILE A 15 23.75 4.93 12.60
C ILE A 15 22.64 5.59 13.41
N ALA A 16 22.77 5.57 14.74
CA ALA A 16 21.91 6.32 15.63
C ALA A 16 22.67 6.70 16.89
N VAL A 17 23.64 7.61 16.77
CA VAL A 17 24.08 8.48 17.87
C VAL A 17 24.70 9.72 17.22
N PHE A 18 24.04 10.88 17.28
CA PHE A 18 24.68 12.11 17.76
C PHE A 18 23.64 13.20 18.06
N LEU A 19 23.92 13.89 19.14
CA LEU A 19 23.09 14.79 19.94
C LEU A 19 23.29 16.25 19.43
N ILE A 20 22.30 17.13 19.64
CA ILE A 20 22.40 18.47 20.30
C ILE A 20 21.39 19.49 19.75
N SER A 21 20.70 20.11 20.72
CA SER A 21 19.76 21.21 20.68
C SER A 21 20.34 22.52 20.12
N MET A 22 19.52 23.37 19.49
CA MET A 22 19.56 24.82 19.70
C MET A 22 18.22 25.51 19.37
N VAL A 23 17.93 26.50 20.21
CA VAL A 23 16.81 27.43 20.25
C VAL A 23 16.88 28.44 19.11
N GLY A 24 15.73 28.83 18.55
CA GLY A 24 15.55 30.17 17.98
C GLY A 24 14.73 30.21 16.69
N GLY A 25 13.71 31.07 16.67
CA GLY A 25 13.16 31.65 15.44
C GLY A 25 11.67 31.45 15.26
N LEU A 26 10.91 32.48 15.62
CA LEU A 26 9.56 32.72 15.11
C LEU A 26 9.56 32.63 13.57
N GLY A 27 8.73 31.73 13.05
CA GLY A 27 8.44 31.61 11.63
C GLY A 27 7.14 30.83 11.46
N MET A 28 6.02 31.55 11.44
CA MET A 28 4.76 31.03 10.92
C MET A 28 4.99 30.57 9.47
N HIS A 29 4.86 29.28 9.24
CA HIS A 29 4.23 28.68 8.06
C HIS A 29 4.02 27.20 8.37
N THR A 30 2.96 26.88 9.12
CA THR A 30 2.33 25.57 8.93
C THR A 30 1.68 25.64 7.56
N VAL A 31 2.43 25.25 6.53
CA VAL A 31 1.84 24.82 5.27
C VAL A 31 1.14 23.51 5.61
N GLY A 32 -0.07 23.62 6.14
CA GLY A 32 -0.98 22.49 6.16
C GLY A 32 -1.13 22.08 4.71
N ALA A 33 -0.60 20.91 4.36
CA ALA A 33 -0.86 20.33 3.06
C ALA A 33 -2.38 20.19 2.94
N THR A 34 -3.02 21.08 2.19
CA THR A 34 -4.42 20.91 1.84
C THR A 34 -4.47 19.72 0.88
N GLN A 35 -4.56 18.53 1.46
CA GLN A 35 -4.85 17.29 0.74
C GLN A 35 -6.13 17.54 -0.08
N PRO A 36 -6.15 17.22 -1.38
CA PRO A 36 -7.41 17.19 -2.09
C PRO A 36 -8.30 16.16 -1.38
N SER A 37 -9.44 16.57 -0.85
CA SER A 37 -10.42 15.68 -0.22
C SER A 37 -11.17 14.91 -1.31
N ASP A 38 -10.47 14.05 -2.04
CA ASP A 38 -11.14 12.99 -2.78
C ASP A 38 -11.58 11.96 -1.72
N ALA A 39 -12.87 12.00 -1.36
CA ALA A 39 -13.46 11.13 -0.34
C ALA A 39 -13.21 9.64 -0.63
N ARG A 40 -13.00 9.30 -1.91
CA ARG A 40 -12.58 7.98 -2.35
C ARG A 40 -11.24 7.54 -1.78
N LEU A 41 -10.28 8.44 -1.58
CA LEU A 41 -8.96 8.09 -1.05
C LEU A 41 -9.04 7.72 0.43
N ASN A 42 -9.89 8.42 1.19
CA ASN A 42 -10.19 8.06 2.57
C ASN A 42 -10.88 6.69 2.62
N ALA A 43 -11.91 6.49 1.79
CA ALA A 43 -12.60 5.20 1.71
C ALA A 43 -11.66 4.05 1.31
N ALA A 44 -10.76 4.28 0.36
CA ALA A 44 -9.77 3.27 -0.06
C ALA A 44 -8.79 2.92 1.07
N ALA A 45 -8.31 3.92 1.83
CA ALA A 45 -7.46 3.70 2.99
C ALA A 45 -8.20 2.95 4.11
N GLU A 46 -9.48 3.28 4.34
CA GLU A 46 -10.35 2.58 5.30
C GLU A 46 -10.58 1.12 4.89
N TYR A 47 -11.01 0.84 3.65
CA TYR A 47 -11.14 -0.53 3.16
C TYR A 47 -9.84 -1.31 3.26
N PHE A 48 -8.70 -0.67 2.99
CA PHE A 48 -7.40 -1.33 3.11
C PHE A 48 -7.08 -1.70 4.56
N ARG A 49 -7.34 -0.81 5.52
CA ARG A 49 -7.18 -1.09 6.96
C ARG A 49 -8.11 -2.22 7.40
N ASP A 50 -9.38 -2.14 7.03
CA ASP A 50 -10.43 -3.04 7.50
C ASP A 50 -10.37 -4.44 6.87
N ILE A 51 -9.77 -4.57 5.68
CA ILE A 51 -9.73 -5.84 4.95
C ILE A 51 -8.32 -6.41 4.87
N CYS A 52 -7.33 -5.61 4.45
CA CYS A 52 -5.98 -6.11 4.22
C CYS A 52 -5.12 -6.14 5.49
N LEU A 53 -5.37 -5.25 6.46
CA LEU A 53 -4.62 -5.19 7.72
C LEU A 53 -5.37 -5.87 8.88
N ALA A 54 -6.70 -5.98 8.80
CA ALA A 54 -7.48 -6.71 9.78
C ALA A 54 -7.02 -8.17 9.88
N GLY A 55 -6.83 -8.67 11.11
CA GLY A 55 -6.28 -10.00 11.35
C GLY A 55 -4.75 -10.09 11.21
N SER A 56 -4.03 -8.98 11.38
CA SER A 56 -2.57 -8.92 11.31
C SER A 56 -2.00 -9.32 9.95
N GLY A 57 -2.78 -9.10 8.88
CA GLY A 57 -2.33 -9.37 7.52
C GLY A 57 -2.47 -10.82 7.05
N ASP A 58 -3.34 -11.62 7.67
CA ASP A 58 -3.71 -12.94 7.17
C ASP A 58 -4.46 -12.83 5.83
N LEU A 59 -3.79 -13.24 4.75
CA LEU A 59 -4.34 -13.15 3.39
C LEU A 59 -5.56 -14.05 3.17
N THR A 60 -5.69 -15.15 3.91
CA THR A 60 -6.89 -15.99 3.84
C THR A 60 -8.07 -15.28 4.49
N ALA A 61 -7.84 -14.60 5.61
CA ALA A 61 -8.85 -13.78 6.26
C ALA A 61 -9.24 -12.58 5.38
N ALA A 62 -8.28 -11.90 4.75
CA ALA A 62 -8.56 -10.80 3.82
C ALA A 62 -9.41 -11.24 2.63
N LEU A 63 -9.13 -12.43 2.06
CA LEU A 63 -9.94 -13.00 0.99
C LEU A 63 -11.39 -13.25 1.44
N GLN A 64 -11.59 -13.78 2.65
CA GLN A 64 -12.91 -13.99 3.23
C GLN A 64 -13.63 -12.68 3.53
N ALA A 65 -12.92 -11.67 4.02
CA ALA A 65 -13.46 -10.35 4.31
C ALA A 65 -13.93 -9.64 3.03
N PHE A 66 -13.19 -9.75 1.92
CA PHE A 66 -13.67 -9.27 0.62
C PHE A 66 -14.93 -10.00 0.14
N ASP A 67 -14.98 -11.34 0.25
CA ASP A 67 -16.12 -12.14 -0.20
C ASP A 67 -17.39 -11.93 0.65
N ALA A 68 -17.21 -11.54 1.92
CA ALA A 68 -18.29 -11.26 2.86
C ALA A 68 -18.71 -9.79 2.94
N SER A 69 -18.02 -8.88 2.24
CA SER A 69 -18.32 -7.45 2.26
C SER A 69 -19.58 -7.14 1.45
N ASP A 70 -20.44 -6.26 1.98
CA ASP A 70 -21.60 -5.75 1.24
C ASP A 70 -21.20 -4.73 0.14
N ASP A 71 -20.01 -4.13 0.26
CA ASP A 71 -19.51 -3.11 -0.67
C ASP A 71 -18.74 -3.72 -1.85
N PHE A 72 -18.11 -4.87 -1.64
CA PHE A 72 -17.37 -5.60 -2.68
C PHE A 72 -18.20 -6.75 -3.24
N GLY A 73 -18.29 -6.81 -4.57
CA GLY A 73 -19.06 -7.83 -5.26
C GLY A 73 -18.36 -8.41 -6.48
N ASN A 74 -19.10 -9.25 -7.21
CA ASN A 74 -18.64 -9.97 -8.41
C ASN A 74 -17.31 -10.73 -8.19
N PRO A 75 -17.21 -11.58 -7.16
CA PRO A 75 -15.96 -12.26 -6.85
C PRO A 75 -15.53 -13.16 -8.00
N ARG A 76 -14.28 -13.00 -8.42
CA ARG A 76 -13.59 -13.94 -9.32
C ARG A 76 -12.48 -14.61 -8.54
N ILE A 77 -12.80 -15.76 -7.95
CA ILE A 77 -11.86 -16.53 -7.14
C ILE A 77 -11.38 -17.73 -7.97
N SER A 78 -10.07 -17.79 -8.21
CA SER A 78 -9.39 -18.91 -8.86
C SER A 78 -8.49 -19.62 -7.85
N LYS A 79 -8.56 -20.95 -7.82
CA LYS A 79 -7.72 -21.81 -6.97
C LYS A 79 -7.06 -22.89 -7.81
N ALA A 80 -5.74 -23.01 -7.73
CA ALA A 80 -4.96 -24.02 -8.43
C ALA A 80 -3.83 -24.53 -7.53
N GLY A 81 -4.03 -25.67 -6.88
CA GLY A 81 -3.09 -26.17 -5.87
C GLY A 81 -2.97 -25.21 -4.69
N ALA A 82 -1.74 -24.77 -4.38
CA ALA A 82 -1.48 -23.77 -3.35
C ALA A 82 -1.78 -22.32 -3.81
N LEU A 83 -2.03 -22.11 -5.12
CA LEU A 83 -2.28 -20.79 -5.69
C LEU A 83 -3.72 -20.36 -5.42
N THR A 84 -3.90 -19.17 -4.86
CA THR A 84 -5.21 -18.53 -4.74
C THR A 84 -5.15 -17.10 -5.27
N TYR A 85 -6.06 -16.78 -6.19
CA TYR A 85 -6.31 -15.42 -6.64
C TYR A 85 -7.76 -15.05 -6.41
N GLY A 86 -8.00 -13.97 -5.67
CA GLY A 86 -9.30 -13.33 -5.55
C GLY A 86 -9.29 -11.97 -6.21
N SER A 87 -10.36 -11.62 -6.92
CA SER A 87 -10.59 -10.28 -7.47
C SER A 87 -12.03 -9.86 -7.23
N PHE A 88 -12.20 -8.63 -6.77
CA PHE A 88 -13.47 -8.09 -6.31
C PHE A 88 -13.67 -6.69 -6.89
N THR A 89 -14.91 -6.40 -7.30
CA THR A 89 -15.30 -5.06 -7.76
C THR A 89 -15.93 -4.33 -6.59
N GLY A 90 -15.38 -3.19 -6.21
CA GLY A 90 -15.93 -2.36 -5.14
C GLY A 90 -16.60 -1.09 -5.67
N PRO A 91 -17.03 -0.20 -4.76
CA PRO A 91 -17.69 1.05 -5.10
C PRO A 91 -16.69 2.09 -5.64
N ASP A 92 -17.20 3.12 -6.30
CA ASP A 92 -16.47 4.37 -6.57
C ASP A 92 -15.07 4.20 -7.18
N GLN A 93 -14.93 3.25 -8.12
CA GLN A 93 -13.66 2.94 -8.79
C GLN A 93 -12.58 2.36 -7.86
N ILE A 94 -12.98 1.79 -6.72
CA ILE A 94 -12.15 1.03 -5.81
C ILE A 94 -12.40 -0.45 -6.05
N ASN A 95 -11.33 -1.22 -6.26
CA ASN A 95 -11.38 -2.67 -6.43
C ASN A 95 -10.51 -3.37 -5.37
N GLY A 96 -10.73 -4.66 -5.18
CA GLY A 96 -9.95 -5.50 -4.27
C GLY A 96 -9.29 -6.67 -4.99
N SER A 97 -8.15 -7.12 -4.51
CA SER A 97 -7.58 -8.40 -4.91
C SER A 97 -6.71 -9.03 -3.84
N VAL A 98 -6.59 -10.35 -3.87
CA VAL A 98 -5.68 -11.11 -2.99
C VAL A 98 -4.94 -12.13 -3.84
N LYS A 99 -3.62 -12.25 -3.63
CA LYS A 99 -2.74 -13.23 -4.29
C LYS A 99 -1.97 -14.02 -3.26
N ILE A 100 -2.01 -15.35 -3.36
CA ILE A 100 -1.36 -16.29 -2.45
C ILE A 100 -0.68 -17.41 -3.24
N GLY A 101 0.56 -17.76 -2.88
CA GLY A 101 1.35 -18.88 -3.37
C GLY A 101 2.09 -18.65 -4.70
N PHE A 102 2.11 -17.44 -5.26
CA PHE A 102 2.68 -17.21 -6.59
C PHE A 102 4.22 -17.12 -6.55
N ASP A 103 4.91 -17.83 -7.44
CA ASP A 103 6.39 -17.91 -7.43
C ASP A 103 7.07 -16.58 -7.79
N GLU A 104 6.50 -15.81 -8.72
CA GLU A 104 7.10 -14.58 -9.25
C GLU A 104 6.53 -13.31 -8.63
N ILE A 105 5.44 -13.44 -7.86
CA ILE A 105 4.70 -12.33 -7.28
C ILE A 105 4.57 -12.62 -5.79
N ALA A 106 5.19 -11.79 -4.95
CA ALA A 106 5.06 -11.93 -3.50
C ALA A 106 3.58 -11.91 -3.10
N ASP A 107 3.21 -12.76 -2.15
CA ASP A 107 1.85 -12.84 -1.63
C ASP A 107 1.40 -11.49 -1.04
N HIS A 108 0.20 -11.05 -1.39
CA HIS A 108 -0.31 -9.76 -0.95
C HIS A 108 -1.83 -9.63 -1.03
N CYS A 109 -2.34 -8.69 -0.24
CA CYS A 109 -3.67 -8.13 -0.36
C CYS A 109 -3.56 -6.74 -1.00
N SER A 110 -4.47 -6.40 -1.91
CA SER A 110 -4.51 -5.07 -2.54
C SER A 110 -5.89 -4.44 -2.47
N VAL A 111 -5.91 -3.15 -2.18
CA VAL A 111 -6.98 -2.23 -2.58
C VAL A 111 -6.47 -1.40 -3.76
N ILE A 112 -7.32 -1.22 -4.77
CA ILE A 112 -6.95 -0.67 -6.08
C ILE A 112 -7.82 0.56 -6.34
N VAL A 113 -7.21 1.73 -6.48
CA VAL A 113 -7.90 2.98 -6.84
C VAL A 113 -7.65 3.25 -8.31
N LYS A 114 -8.70 3.37 -9.12
CA LYS A 114 -8.59 3.71 -10.56
C LYS A 114 -8.83 5.19 -10.80
N ASN A 115 -8.62 5.69 -12.01
CA ASN A 115 -8.93 7.07 -12.40
C ASN A 115 -8.25 8.11 -11.47
N GLY A 116 -6.97 7.93 -11.17
CA GLY A 116 -6.14 8.97 -10.57
C GLY A 116 -5.56 9.85 -11.68
N ASP A 117 -5.97 11.13 -11.74
CA ASP A 117 -5.45 12.09 -12.73
C ASP A 117 -3.93 12.28 -12.63
N ASP A 118 -3.41 12.22 -11.40
CA ASP A 118 -1.99 12.13 -11.07
C ASP A 118 -1.79 10.92 -10.14
N PRO A 119 -1.45 9.75 -10.68
CA PRO A 119 -1.32 8.52 -9.90
C PRO A 119 -0.25 8.60 -8.82
N MET A 120 0.88 9.28 -9.09
CA MET A 120 1.97 9.37 -8.12
C MET A 120 1.58 10.27 -6.96
N ARG A 121 0.95 11.41 -7.24
CA ARG A 121 0.37 12.27 -6.20
C ARG A 121 -0.72 11.54 -5.41
N THR A 122 -1.55 10.75 -6.08
CA THR A 122 -2.59 9.93 -5.46
C THR A 122 -1.98 8.89 -4.52
N ALA A 123 -0.91 8.21 -4.96
CA ALA A 123 -0.17 7.26 -4.12
C ALA A 123 0.44 7.92 -2.88
N GLN A 124 1.01 9.13 -3.04
CA GLN A 124 1.55 9.90 -1.91
C GLN A 124 0.46 10.28 -0.91
N ALA A 125 -0.68 10.76 -1.41
CA ALA A 125 -1.82 11.13 -0.58
C ALA A 125 -2.35 9.96 0.24
N ILE A 126 -2.54 8.80 -0.39
CA ILE A 126 -2.96 7.58 0.29
C ILE A 126 -1.92 7.11 1.31
N ALA A 127 -0.62 7.15 0.99
CA ALA A 127 0.42 6.75 1.92
C ALA A 127 0.43 7.64 3.18
N LEU A 128 0.27 8.96 3.00
CA LEU A 128 0.13 9.89 4.13
C LEU A 128 -1.14 9.62 4.94
N LEU A 129 -2.27 9.29 4.31
CA LEU A 129 -3.48 8.88 5.04
C LEU A 129 -3.24 7.62 5.87
N LEU A 130 -2.58 6.62 5.29
CA LEU A 130 -2.28 5.36 5.97
C LEU A 130 -1.28 5.53 7.12
N ALA A 131 -0.38 6.51 7.02
CA ALA A 131 0.55 6.91 8.07
C ALA A 131 -0.04 7.94 9.06
N ASP A 132 -1.36 8.16 9.06
CA ASP A 132 -2.07 9.13 9.91
C ASP A 132 -1.47 10.56 9.85
N GLY A 133 -0.93 10.93 8.69
CA GLY A 133 -0.28 12.21 8.41
C GLY A 133 1.18 12.31 8.82
N ASP A 134 1.79 11.27 9.38
CA ASP A 134 3.21 11.24 9.71
C ASP A 134 4.08 10.97 8.47
N ASP A 135 4.51 12.04 7.79
CA ASP A 135 5.44 11.97 6.65
C ASP A 135 6.76 11.27 7.01
N GLY A 136 7.18 11.29 8.28
CA GLY A 136 8.38 10.60 8.75
C GLY A 136 8.27 9.09 8.74
N ALA A 137 7.04 8.56 8.75
CA ALA A 137 6.74 7.13 8.64
C ALA A 137 6.65 6.65 7.18
N VAL A 138 6.60 7.56 6.20
CA VAL A 138 6.48 7.25 4.79
C VAL A 138 7.86 7.23 4.12
N GLY A 139 8.32 6.02 3.77
CA GLY A 139 9.52 5.82 2.98
C GLY A 139 9.27 5.92 1.48
N SER A 140 10.33 6.15 0.70
CA SER A 140 10.30 6.05 -0.76
C SER A 140 10.91 4.73 -1.23
N GLN A 141 10.25 4.04 -2.15
CA GLN A 141 10.72 2.80 -2.77
C GLN A 141 10.94 3.01 -4.27
N PRO A 142 12.17 2.79 -4.79
CA PRO A 142 12.45 2.86 -6.23
C PRO A 142 11.64 1.84 -7.02
N GLY A 143 11.41 2.14 -8.30
CA GLY A 143 10.60 1.30 -9.19
C GLY A 143 11.12 -0.11 -9.43
N PHE A 144 10.18 -1.04 -9.62
CA PHE A 144 10.43 -2.45 -9.88
C PHE A 144 9.18 -3.10 -10.51
N GLY A 145 9.36 -4.17 -11.27
CA GLY A 145 8.25 -5.00 -11.79
C GLY A 145 7.12 -4.19 -12.41
N ASP A 146 5.90 -4.42 -11.92
CA ASP A 146 4.68 -3.72 -12.35
C ASP A 146 4.60 -2.24 -11.89
N TYR A 147 5.53 -1.79 -11.05
CA TYR A 147 5.60 -0.45 -10.47
C TYR A 147 6.89 0.27 -10.91
N PRO A 148 7.09 0.54 -12.21
CA PRO A 148 8.35 1.09 -12.74
C PRO A 148 8.68 2.50 -12.24
N GLN A 149 7.68 3.25 -11.76
CA GLN A 149 7.86 4.58 -11.18
C GLN A 149 8.22 4.55 -9.69
N GLY A 150 8.15 3.37 -9.05
CA GLY A 150 8.27 3.25 -7.61
C GLY A 150 7.00 3.72 -6.90
N GLY A 151 7.16 4.01 -5.61
CA GLY A 151 6.05 4.47 -4.77
C GLY A 151 6.50 4.69 -3.33
N PHE A 152 5.54 4.54 -2.43
CA PHE A 152 5.69 4.87 -1.02
C PHE A 152 5.53 3.61 -0.18
N VAL A 153 6.38 3.45 0.83
CA VAL A 153 6.38 2.30 1.74
C VAL A 153 6.16 2.73 3.17
N ILE A 154 5.33 1.98 3.90
CA ILE A 154 5.13 2.12 5.34
C ILE A 154 5.46 0.77 5.96
N GLU A 155 6.42 0.76 6.89
CA GLU A 155 6.87 -0.46 7.55
C GLU A 155 5.93 -0.81 8.71
N GLU A 156 5.41 -2.04 8.71
CA GLU A 156 4.53 -2.55 9.76
C GLU A 156 5.24 -3.66 10.55
N GLN A 157 4.78 -3.94 11.77
CA GLN A 157 5.37 -5.03 12.57
C GLN A 157 5.21 -6.40 11.88
N SER A 158 4.08 -6.60 11.20
CA SER A 158 3.68 -7.85 10.56
C SER A 158 3.91 -7.89 9.05
N GLY A 159 4.52 -6.87 8.45
CA GLY A 159 4.65 -6.75 7.00
C GLY A 159 5.05 -5.36 6.54
N ALA A 160 4.70 -5.02 5.30
CA ALA A 160 4.87 -3.67 4.76
C ALA A 160 3.71 -3.28 3.87
N ILE A 161 3.32 -2.01 3.95
CA ILE A 161 2.36 -1.40 3.03
C ILE A 161 3.16 -0.75 1.91
N PHE A 162 2.77 -0.99 0.66
CA PHE A 162 3.36 -0.34 -0.50
C PHE A 162 2.28 0.27 -1.38
N VAL A 163 2.34 1.59 -1.54
CA VAL A 163 1.39 2.37 -2.33
C VAL A 163 2.07 2.90 -3.58
N ALA A 164 1.62 2.49 -4.76
CA ALA A 164 2.30 2.83 -6.00
C ALA A 164 1.38 2.87 -7.23
N PRO A 165 1.68 3.75 -8.20
CA PRO A 165 1.09 3.69 -9.53
C PRO A 165 1.46 2.40 -10.24
N LEU A 166 0.45 1.76 -10.83
CA LEU A 166 0.67 0.62 -11.71
C LEU A 166 1.18 1.12 -13.07
N GLY A 167 2.36 0.68 -13.48
CA GLY A 167 2.95 1.07 -14.78
C GLY A 167 2.64 0.10 -15.92
N THR A 168 2.15 -1.10 -15.63
CA THR A 168 1.79 -2.15 -16.59
C THR A 168 0.34 -2.58 -16.37
N GLY A 169 -0.56 -2.41 -17.34
CA GLY A 169 -1.96 -2.81 -17.15
C GLY A 169 -2.97 -2.13 -18.06
N ALA A 170 -4.25 -2.27 -17.70
CA ALA A 170 -5.40 -1.81 -18.49
C ALA A 170 -5.54 -0.29 -18.58
N SER A 171 -4.91 0.47 -17.66
CA SER A 171 -4.92 1.93 -17.68
C SER A 171 -3.76 2.49 -16.83
N ALA A 172 -3.26 3.66 -17.22
CA ALA A 172 -2.15 4.36 -16.55
C ALA A 172 -2.57 5.18 -15.33
N ASP A 173 -3.86 5.15 -14.98
CA ASP A 173 -4.49 5.95 -13.92
C ASP A 173 -4.79 5.12 -12.64
N ILE A 174 -4.12 3.98 -12.48
CA ILE A 174 -4.37 3.03 -11.40
C ILE A 174 -3.28 3.16 -10.32
N VAL A 175 -3.70 3.21 -9.06
CA VAL A 175 -2.84 3.13 -7.87
C VAL A 175 -3.20 1.88 -7.09
N HIS A 176 -2.20 1.07 -6.75
CA HIS A 176 -2.36 -0.05 -5.83
C HIS A 176 -1.91 0.35 -4.43
N ILE A 177 -2.71 -0.05 -3.45
CA ILE A 177 -2.37 -0.09 -2.04
C ILE A 177 -2.16 -1.57 -1.70
N ASN A 178 -0.93 -1.99 -1.48
CA ASN A 178 -0.60 -3.40 -1.27
C ASN A 178 -0.15 -3.62 0.17
N TYR A 179 -0.61 -4.70 0.79
CA TYR A 179 -0.02 -5.24 2.01
C TYR A 179 0.75 -6.51 1.70
N PHE A 180 2.04 -6.53 2.05
CA PHE A 180 2.92 -7.68 1.96
C PHE A 180 3.21 -8.22 3.36
N PRO A 181 2.67 -9.37 3.77
CA PRO A 181 2.97 -9.96 5.08
C PRO A 181 4.46 -10.31 5.25
N ALA A 182 4.97 -10.18 6.47
CA ALA A 182 6.29 -10.66 6.86
C ALA A 182 6.21 -12.18 7.09
N ASN A 183 6.68 -12.96 6.13
CA ASN A 183 6.76 -14.42 6.22
C ASN A 183 7.58 -14.91 7.43
#